data_AF-A0A5J6N742-F1
#
_entry.id   AF-A0A5J6N742-F1
#
_cell.length_a   1.000
_cell.length_b   1.000
_cell.length_c   1.000
_cell.angle_alpha   90.00
_cell.angle_beta   90.00
_cell.angle_gamma   90.00
#
_symmetry.space_group_name_H-M   'P 1'
#
loop_
_entity.id
_entity.type
_entity.pdbx_description
1 polymer ?
#
loop_
_entity_poly.entity_id
_entity_poly.type
_entity_poly.pdbx_seq_one_letter_code
_entity_poly.pdbx_strand_id
1 'polypeptide(L)'
;RGERTRRFAGHRNRLLDPDRQANGVKNCLVKNLEAVETLGSTSTICSDKTGTLTQNRMTVAHMWFDNQIIEADTTEDQSGLQYDRTSPGFKALAKIATLCNRAEFKPGQEHVPLLKKEVNGDASEAALLKCMELALGDVMGIRKRNKKVCEIPFNSTNKYQVSIHESDNPDDPRHLLVMKGAPERILDRCSTIFIGG
;
A
#
# COMPACT_ATOMS: atom_id res chain seq x y z
N ARG A 1 38.39 8.76 -46.70
CA ARG A 1 39.01 7.40 -46.69
C ARG A 1 38.78 6.83 -45.29
N GLY A 2 37.96 5.82 -45.03
CA GLY A 2 37.08 4.99 -45.84
C GLY A 2 36.26 4.14 -44.86
N GLU A 3 35.01 3.88 -45.23
CA GLU A 3 34.07 3.00 -44.54
C GLU A 3 34.64 1.58 -44.33
N ARG A 4 34.12 0.88 -43.30
CA ARG A 4 33.60 -0.48 -43.50
C ARG A 4 32.71 -0.96 -42.35
N THR A 5 31.43 -0.96 -42.63
CA THR A 5 30.41 -1.89 -42.11
C THR A 5 30.78 -3.36 -42.36
N ARG A 6 30.13 -4.27 -41.61
CA ARG A 6 29.88 -5.73 -41.78
C ARG A 6 30.26 -6.49 -40.49
N ARG A 7 29.52 -7.48 -39.98
CA ARG A 7 28.31 -8.21 -40.40
C ARG A 7 27.85 -9.05 -39.20
N PHE A 8 26.55 -9.21 -39.04
CA PHE A 8 25.94 -10.36 -38.34
C PHE A 8 26.23 -11.66 -39.11
N ALA A 9 26.59 -12.71 -38.37
CA ALA A 9 26.43 -14.16 -38.62
C ALA A 9 27.35 -14.85 -37.59
N GLY A 10 26.99 -15.82 -36.77
CA GLY A 10 26.04 -16.91 -36.91
C GLY A 10 26.73 -18.14 -36.32
N HIS A 11 26.06 -18.81 -35.38
CA HIS A 11 26.37 -20.12 -34.79
C HIS A 11 27.70 -20.33 -34.05
N ARG A 12 27.58 -20.62 -32.75
CA ARG A 12 27.71 -22.00 -32.24
C ARG A 12 26.86 -22.13 -30.98
N ASN A 13 25.81 -22.95 -31.07
CA ASN A 13 25.21 -23.62 -29.91
C ASN A 13 26.36 -24.41 -29.25
N ARG A 14 26.98 -23.81 -28.23
CA ARG A 14 27.77 -24.58 -27.28
C ARG A 14 26.76 -25.09 -26.28
N LEU A 15 26.54 -26.41 -26.35
CA LEU A 15 25.80 -27.21 -25.39
C LEU A 15 26.01 -26.62 -23.99
N LEU A 16 24.92 -26.12 -23.42
CA LEU A 16 24.88 -25.67 -22.04
C LEU A 16 25.06 -26.92 -21.17
N ASP A 17 26.12 -26.95 -20.38
CA ASP A 17 26.26 -27.93 -19.31
C ASP A 17 24.99 -27.95 -18.45
N PRO A 18 24.43 -29.14 -18.13
CA PRO A 18 23.22 -29.26 -17.33
C PRO A 18 23.34 -28.64 -15.93
N ASP A 19 24.56 -28.47 -15.41
CA ASP A 19 24.81 -27.79 -14.13
C ASP A 19 24.60 -26.27 -14.18
N ARG A 20 24.55 -25.65 -15.36
CA ARG A 20 24.25 -24.21 -15.51
C ARG A 20 22.76 -23.88 -15.39
N GLN A 21 21.88 -24.88 -15.35
CA GLN A 21 20.43 -24.69 -15.38
C GLN A 21 19.72 -24.84 -14.03
N ALA A 22 20.42 -25.15 -12.94
CA ALA A 22 19.78 -25.41 -11.66
C ALA A 22 19.05 -24.19 -11.06
N ASN A 23 19.44 -22.96 -11.41
CA ASN A 23 18.78 -21.72 -10.97
C ASN A 23 18.04 -20.96 -12.09
N GLY A 24 17.87 -21.54 -13.27
CA GLY A 24 17.07 -20.92 -14.34
C GLY A 24 15.55 -21.01 -14.12
N VAL A 25 15.11 -21.87 -13.19
CA VAL A 25 13.70 -22.18 -12.91
C VAL A 25 13.13 -21.30 -11.78
N LYS A 26 14.01 -20.66 -10.99
CA LYS A 26 13.65 -19.71 -9.93
C LYS A 26 14.36 -18.41 -10.28
N ASN A 27 13.66 -17.28 -10.41
CA ASN A 27 14.18 -15.98 -10.87
C ASN A 27 15.41 -15.44 -10.09
N CYS A 28 16.57 -16.10 -10.20
CA CYS A 28 17.81 -15.84 -9.49
C CYS A 28 18.94 -15.76 -10.50
N LEU A 29 19.27 -14.55 -10.93
CA LEU A 29 20.30 -14.29 -11.92
C LEU A 29 21.69 -14.32 -11.26
N VAL A 30 22.50 -15.30 -11.66
CA VAL A 30 23.90 -15.41 -11.22
C VAL A 30 24.82 -14.75 -12.24
N LYS A 31 25.55 -13.70 -11.82
CA LYS A 31 26.53 -13.00 -12.68
C LYS A 31 27.93 -13.65 -12.65
N ASN A 32 28.35 -14.19 -11.50
CA ASN A 32 29.59 -14.95 -11.34
C ASN A 32 29.25 -16.37 -10.87
N LEU A 33 29.67 -17.40 -11.60
CA LEU A 33 29.36 -18.79 -11.25
C LEU A 33 29.93 -19.21 -9.89
N GLU A 34 31.07 -18.64 -9.46
CA GLU A 34 31.66 -18.89 -8.13
C GLU A 34 30.75 -18.46 -6.98
N ALA A 35 29.80 -17.54 -7.24
CA ALA A 35 28.83 -17.09 -6.25
C ALA A 35 27.86 -18.20 -5.83
N VAL A 36 27.64 -19.21 -6.68
CA VAL A 36 26.76 -20.35 -6.36
C VAL A 36 27.36 -21.19 -5.22
N GLU A 37 28.66 -21.48 -5.32
CA GLU A 37 29.39 -22.23 -4.29
C GLU A 37 29.57 -21.40 -3.01
N THR A 38 29.83 -20.10 -3.16
CA THR A 38 29.95 -19.17 -2.03
C THR A 38 28.65 -19.12 -1.20
N LEU A 39 27.48 -19.11 -1.85
CA LEU A 39 26.20 -19.13 -1.15
C LEU A 39 25.99 -20.46 -0.37
N GLY A 40 26.45 -21.59 -0.93
CA GLY A 40 26.36 -22.90 -0.26
C GLY A 40 27.27 -23.05 0.95
N SER A 41 28.38 -22.29 1.01
CA SER A 41 29.36 -22.31 2.10
C SER A 41 29.20 -21.12 3.08
N THR A 42 28.19 -20.28 2.89
CA THR A 42 27.96 -19.10 3.73
C THR A 42 27.50 -19.49 5.14
N SER A 43 28.24 -19.06 6.17
CA SER A 43 27.90 -19.27 7.59
C SER A 43 27.18 -18.09 8.25
N THR A 44 27.13 -16.92 7.59
CA THR A 44 26.51 -15.71 8.13
C THR A 44 25.94 -14.87 7.00
N ILE A 45 24.67 -14.47 7.12
CA ILE A 45 23.98 -13.62 6.16
C ILE A 45 23.81 -12.23 6.77
N CYS A 46 24.46 -11.23 6.17
CA CYS A 46 24.19 -9.83 6.44
C CYS A 46 23.15 -9.35 5.43
N SER A 47 21.99 -8.91 5.91
CA SER A 47 20.88 -8.46 5.07
C SER A 47 20.49 -7.03 5.40
N ASP A 48 20.16 -6.25 4.38
CA ASP A 48 19.49 -4.97 4.58
C ASP A 48 18.01 -5.20 4.93
N LYS A 49 17.39 -4.29 5.66
CA LYS A 49 15.97 -4.38 6.00
C LYS A 49 15.09 -3.88 4.86
N THR A 50 15.39 -2.70 4.34
CA THR A 50 14.48 -1.98 3.45
C THR A 50 14.66 -2.45 2.01
N GLY A 51 13.61 -2.99 1.39
CA GLY A 51 13.67 -3.49 0.02
C GLY A 51 14.35 -4.86 -0.12
N THR A 52 14.80 -5.46 0.99
CA THR A 52 15.30 -6.86 1.03
C THR A 52 14.45 -7.72 1.97
N LEU A 53 14.40 -7.42 3.28
CA LEU A 53 13.50 -8.11 4.20
C LEU A 53 12.06 -7.57 4.15
N THR A 54 11.91 -6.29 3.83
CA THR A 54 10.62 -5.61 3.76
C THR A 54 10.34 -5.14 2.33
N GLN A 55 9.07 -4.95 2.00
CA GLN A 55 8.61 -4.56 0.66
C GLN A 55 8.92 -3.10 0.29
N ASN A 56 9.61 -2.35 1.15
CA ASN A 56 9.85 -0.90 1.00
C ASN A 56 8.56 -0.12 0.66
N ARG A 57 7.45 -0.53 1.28
CA ARG A 57 6.13 0.06 1.08
C ARG A 57 5.43 0.16 2.42
N MET A 58 4.92 1.33 2.74
CA MET A 58 4.07 1.52 3.91
C MET A 58 2.73 0.82 3.67
N THR A 59 2.32 -0.03 4.61
CA THR A 59 1.09 -0.83 4.55
C THR A 59 0.42 -0.78 5.93
N VAL A 60 -0.91 -0.70 5.96
CA VAL A 60 -1.66 -0.76 7.22
C VAL A 60 -1.48 -2.15 7.82
N ALA A 61 -1.02 -2.22 9.06
CA ALA A 61 -0.76 -3.48 9.75
C ALA A 61 -1.83 -3.83 10.79
N HIS A 62 -2.31 -2.83 11.54
CA HIS A 62 -3.29 -3.03 12.59
C HIS A 62 -4.29 -1.86 12.61
N MET A 63 -5.50 -2.15 13.06
CA MET A 63 -6.56 -1.19 13.32
C MET A 63 -7.09 -1.40 14.73
N TRP A 64 -7.52 -0.32 15.38
CA TRP A 64 -8.14 -0.39 16.70
C TRP A 64 -9.50 0.28 16.67
N PHE A 65 -10.54 -0.49 16.97
CA PHE A 65 -11.94 -0.05 17.10
C PHE A 65 -12.69 -1.06 17.95
N ASP A 66 -13.84 -0.68 18.52
CA ASP A 66 -14.65 -1.52 19.42
C ASP A 66 -13.83 -2.16 20.57
N ASN A 67 -12.81 -1.46 21.05
CA ASN A 67 -11.86 -1.91 22.06
C ASN A 67 -11.10 -3.20 21.70
N GLN A 68 -10.91 -3.47 20.40
CA GLN A 68 -10.18 -4.62 19.88
C GLN A 68 -9.09 -4.19 18.90
N ILE A 69 -8.00 -4.96 18.86
CA ILE A 69 -6.95 -4.82 17.85
C ILE A 69 -7.27 -5.81 16.73
N ILE A 70 -7.43 -5.30 15.52
CA ILE A 70 -7.66 -6.08 14.31
C ILE A 70 -6.40 -6.04 13.45
N GLU A 71 -5.86 -7.20 13.11
CA GLU A 71 -4.72 -7.34 12.23
C GLU A 71 -5.17 -7.27 10.76
N ALA A 72 -4.48 -6.45 9.96
CA ALA A 72 -4.71 -6.31 8.53
C ALA A 72 -3.71 -7.17 7.75
N ASP A 73 -4.14 -7.65 6.58
CA ASP A 73 -3.25 -8.40 5.70
C ASP A 73 -2.17 -7.50 5.08
N THR A 74 -0.91 -7.77 5.44
CA THR A 74 0.28 -7.07 4.95
C THR A 74 1.01 -7.81 3.82
N THR A 75 0.51 -8.97 3.41
CA THR A 75 1.09 -9.77 2.32
C THR A 75 0.88 -9.11 0.96
N GLU A 76 1.78 -9.39 0.02
CA GLU A 76 1.73 -8.83 -1.33
C GLU A 76 0.61 -9.41 -2.20
N ASP A 77 0.27 -10.66 -1.96
CA ASP A 77 -0.71 -11.46 -2.70
C ASP A 77 -2.07 -11.54 -2.01
N GLN A 78 -2.22 -10.86 -0.86
CA GLN A 78 -3.45 -10.85 -0.06
C GLN A 78 -3.88 -12.25 0.42
N SER A 79 -2.88 -13.08 0.76
CA SER A 79 -3.05 -14.46 1.23
C SER A 79 -3.19 -14.57 2.76
N GLY A 80 -3.13 -13.46 3.47
CA GLY A 80 -3.15 -13.39 4.93
C GLY A 80 -4.53 -13.40 5.55
N LEU A 81 -4.58 -12.95 6.81
CA LEU A 81 -5.78 -12.97 7.64
C LEU A 81 -6.88 -12.05 7.09
N GLN A 82 -8.09 -12.60 7.02
CA GLN A 82 -9.31 -11.82 6.75
C GLN A 82 -9.92 -11.37 8.08
N TYR A 83 -10.43 -10.15 8.11
CA TYR A 83 -11.13 -9.58 9.26
C TYR A 83 -12.53 -9.13 8.87
N ASP A 84 -13.42 -8.97 9.86
CA ASP A 84 -14.79 -8.54 9.63
C ASP A 84 -14.84 -7.06 9.18
N ARG A 85 -15.31 -6.86 7.94
CA ARG A 85 -15.50 -5.55 7.30
C ARG A 85 -16.96 -5.05 7.44
N THR A 86 -17.84 -5.84 8.06
CA THR A 86 -19.27 -5.54 8.14
C THR A 86 -19.65 -4.78 9.42
N SER A 87 -18.80 -4.84 10.45
CA SER A 87 -19.01 -4.17 11.72
C SER A 87 -19.24 -2.66 11.58
N PRO A 88 -20.13 -2.06 12.38
CA PRO A 88 -20.34 -0.61 12.38
C PRO A 88 -19.06 0.17 12.70
N GLY A 89 -18.25 -0.32 13.65
CA GLY A 89 -16.97 0.28 14.03
C GLY A 89 -16.00 0.36 12.85
N PHE A 90 -15.85 -0.74 12.10
CA PHE A 90 -15.03 -0.73 10.89
C PHE A 90 -15.56 0.24 9.84
N LYS A 91 -16.87 0.23 9.57
CA LYS A 91 -17.48 1.14 8.57
C LYS A 91 -17.25 2.61 8.90
N ALA A 92 -17.38 3.00 10.17
CA ALA A 92 -17.11 4.36 10.62
C ALA A 92 -15.63 4.74 10.43
N LEU A 93 -14.71 3.88 10.88
CA LEU A 93 -13.27 4.08 10.73
C LEU A 93 -12.85 4.14 9.25
N ALA A 94 -13.38 3.23 8.43
CA ALA A 94 -13.11 3.15 7.01
C ALA A 94 -13.60 4.40 6.27
N LYS A 95 -14.77 4.93 6.65
CA LYS A 95 -15.29 6.20 6.11
C LYS A 95 -14.36 7.37 6.44
N ILE A 96 -13.83 7.45 7.67
CA ILE A 96 -12.83 8.47 8.04
C ILE A 96 -11.55 8.33 7.21
N ALA A 97 -10.98 7.12 7.12
CA ALA A 97 -9.74 6.86 6.37
C ALA A 97 -9.88 7.11 4.86
N THR A 98 -11.08 6.91 4.32
CA THR A 98 -11.42 7.15 2.91
C THR A 98 -11.55 8.64 2.61
N LEU A 99 -12.28 9.38 3.45
CA LEU A 99 -12.63 10.79 3.21
C LEU A 99 -11.52 11.77 3.62
N CYS A 100 -10.90 11.53 4.78
CA CYS A 100 -9.83 12.37 5.31
C CYS A 100 -8.47 11.99 4.70
N ASN A 101 -8.39 11.90 3.37
CA ASN A 101 -7.20 11.42 2.67
C ASN A 101 -7.09 12.10 1.29
N ARG A 102 -5.90 12.57 0.93
CA ARG A 102 -5.64 13.26 -0.36
C ARG A 102 -4.94 12.36 -1.38
N ALA A 103 -4.56 11.14 -1.01
CA ALA A 103 -3.92 10.23 -1.94
C ALA A 103 -4.87 9.84 -3.08
N GLU A 104 -4.34 9.74 -4.29
CA GLU A 104 -5.06 9.33 -5.51
C GLU A 104 -4.25 8.34 -6.32
N PHE A 105 -4.90 7.32 -6.89
CA PHE A 105 -4.25 6.41 -7.84
C PHE A 105 -3.88 7.15 -9.13
N LYS A 106 -2.66 6.94 -9.64
CA LYS A 106 -2.30 7.47 -10.97
C LYS A 106 -3.11 6.75 -12.06
N PRO A 107 -3.53 7.45 -13.13
CA PRO A 107 -4.30 6.86 -14.23
C PRO A 107 -3.47 5.82 -15.02
N GLY A 108 -4.16 4.94 -15.77
CA GLY A 108 -3.52 3.99 -16.69
C GLY A 108 -2.97 2.72 -16.05
N GLN A 109 -3.43 2.35 -14.86
CA GLN A 109 -2.90 1.21 -14.08
C GLN A 109 -3.94 0.08 -13.88
N GLU A 110 -4.83 -0.13 -14.85
CA GLU A 110 -5.95 -1.08 -14.74
C GLU A 110 -5.49 -2.53 -14.57
N HIS A 111 -4.38 -2.91 -15.21
CA HIS A 111 -3.82 -4.26 -15.15
C HIS A 111 -2.80 -4.47 -14.02
N VAL A 112 -2.51 -3.43 -13.24
CA VAL A 112 -1.54 -3.50 -12.14
C VAL A 112 -2.26 -3.95 -10.87
N PRO A 113 -1.75 -4.96 -10.13
CA PRO A 113 -2.31 -5.34 -8.84
C PRO A 113 -2.42 -4.14 -7.90
N LEU A 114 -3.53 -4.03 -7.17
CA LEU A 114 -3.88 -2.85 -6.38
C LEU A 114 -2.74 -2.37 -5.47
N LEU A 115 -2.12 -3.30 -4.73
CA LEU A 115 -1.02 -3.00 -3.84
C LEU A 115 0.23 -2.43 -4.55
N LYS A 116 0.42 -2.76 -5.83
CA LYS A 116 1.52 -2.29 -6.68
C LYS A 116 1.19 -1.03 -7.48
N LYS A 117 -0.08 -0.58 -7.47
CA LYS A 117 -0.46 0.68 -8.13
C LYS A 117 0.30 1.87 -7.53
N GLU A 118 0.77 2.73 -8.40
CA GLU A 118 1.34 4.03 -8.05
C GLU A 118 0.24 4.98 -7.58
N VAL A 119 0.58 5.75 -6.54
CA VAL A 119 -0.32 6.67 -5.86
C VAL A 119 0.38 8.02 -5.73
N ASN A 120 -0.33 9.10 -6.03
CA ASN A 120 0.07 10.46 -5.71
C ASN A 120 -0.36 10.74 -4.27
N GLY A 121 0.59 11.02 -3.38
CA GLY A 121 0.34 11.25 -1.95
C GLY A 121 1.55 10.81 -1.12
N ASP A 122 1.57 11.13 0.18
CA ASP A 122 2.59 10.60 1.07
C ASP A 122 2.40 9.11 1.34
N ALA A 123 3.42 8.46 1.90
CA ALA A 123 3.42 7.02 2.12
C ALA A 123 2.29 6.54 3.06
N SER A 124 1.91 7.33 4.07
CA SER A 124 0.85 6.99 5.01
C SER A 124 -0.53 7.12 4.36
N GLU A 125 -0.76 8.20 3.61
CA GLU A 125 -2.00 8.39 2.86
C GLU A 125 -2.18 7.35 1.77
N ALA A 126 -1.10 6.98 1.07
CA ALA A 126 -1.12 5.92 0.07
C ALA A 126 -1.42 4.54 0.68
N ALA A 127 -0.88 4.25 1.87
CA ALA A 127 -1.16 3.01 2.60
C ALA A 127 -2.65 2.91 2.97
N LEU A 128 -3.22 4.00 3.51
CA LEU A 128 -4.65 4.07 3.85
C LEU A 128 -5.53 3.95 2.61
N LEU A 129 -5.19 4.62 1.51
CA LEU A 129 -5.95 4.54 0.25
C LEU A 129 -6.00 3.09 -0.25
N LYS A 130 -4.85 2.41 -0.31
CA LYS A 130 -4.77 1.01 -0.75
C LYS A 130 -5.54 0.07 0.17
N CYS A 131 -5.43 0.26 1.49
CA CYS A 131 -6.16 -0.52 2.48
C CYS A 131 -7.67 -0.38 2.31
N MET A 132 -8.16 0.86 2.15
CA MET A 132 -9.60 1.11 1.98
C MET A 132 -10.12 0.64 0.62
N GLU A 133 -9.32 0.75 -0.44
CA GLU A 133 -9.70 0.23 -1.76
C GLU A 133 -9.80 -1.30 -1.75
N LEU A 134 -8.89 -2.01 -1.05
CA LEU A 134 -8.98 -3.45 -0.84
C LEU A 134 -10.21 -3.85 0.00
N ALA A 135 -10.56 -3.02 0.97
CA ALA A 135 -11.66 -3.31 1.89
C ALA A 135 -13.04 -3.03 1.28
N LEU A 136 -13.19 -1.91 0.58
CA LEU A 136 -14.46 -1.35 0.13
C LEU A 136 -14.70 -1.44 -1.39
N GLY A 137 -13.64 -1.48 -2.19
CA GLY A 137 -13.70 -1.59 -3.65
C GLY A 137 -14.18 -0.35 -4.42
N ASP A 138 -14.51 0.76 -3.75
CA ASP A 138 -15.03 1.99 -4.38
C ASP A 138 -14.65 3.26 -3.58
N VAL A 139 -13.36 3.48 -3.28
CA VAL A 139 -12.94 4.69 -2.54
C VAL A 139 -13.32 5.97 -3.29
N MET A 140 -13.11 5.99 -4.61
CA MET A 140 -13.40 7.17 -5.42
C MET A 140 -14.90 7.48 -5.50
N GLY A 141 -15.76 6.47 -5.60
CA GLY A 141 -17.21 6.67 -5.56
C GLY A 141 -17.70 7.14 -4.20
N ILE A 142 -17.14 6.62 -3.09
CA ILE A 142 -17.44 7.12 -1.74
C ILE A 142 -17.07 8.60 -1.62
N ARG A 143 -15.86 9.00 -2.04
CA ARG A 143 -15.44 10.40 -2.03
C ARG A 143 -16.34 11.29 -2.91
N LYS A 144 -16.83 10.77 -4.03
CA LYS A 144 -17.75 11.50 -4.92
C LYS A 144 -19.13 11.71 -4.29
N ARG A 145 -19.65 10.71 -3.56
CA ARG A 145 -20.93 10.80 -2.85
C ARG A 145 -20.86 11.68 -1.59
N ASN A 146 -19.69 11.74 -0.95
CA ASN A 146 -19.42 12.62 0.19
C ASN A 146 -18.57 13.82 -0.21
N LYS A 147 -19.21 14.77 -0.90
CA LYS A 147 -18.52 15.93 -1.46
C LYS A 147 -17.82 16.74 -0.37
N LYS A 148 -16.52 16.98 -0.55
CA LYS A 148 -15.71 17.77 0.37
C LYS A 148 -16.05 19.26 0.25
N VAL A 149 -16.47 19.86 1.36
CA VAL A 149 -16.82 21.28 1.47
C VAL A 149 -15.60 22.11 1.82
N CYS A 150 -14.81 21.66 2.79
CA CYS A 150 -13.55 22.29 3.16
C CYS A 150 -12.57 21.28 3.77
N GLU A 151 -11.30 21.66 3.82
CA GLU A 151 -10.26 20.88 4.48
C GLU A 151 -9.20 21.76 5.13
N ILE A 152 -8.62 21.23 6.20
CA ILE A 152 -7.41 21.73 6.83
C ILE A 152 -6.32 20.68 6.57
N PRO A 153 -5.29 21.00 5.75
CA PRO A 153 -4.16 20.12 5.52
C PRO A 153 -3.50 19.69 6.83
N PHE A 154 -2.81 18.56 6.79
CA PHE A 154 -1.85 18.24 7.85
C PHE A 154 -0.80 19.35 7.97
N ASN A 155 -0.57 19.80 9.20
CA ASN A 155 0.50 20.73 9.56
C ASN A 155 1.25 20.14 10.77
N SER A 156 2.59 20.17 10.76
CA SER A 156 3.44 19.70 11.86
C SER A 156 3.20 20.41 13.20
N THR A 157 2.69 21.64 13.17
CA THR A 157 2.31 22.40 14.37
C THR A 157 1.05 21.83 15.01
N ASN A 158 0.01 21.58 14.19
CA ASN A 158 -1.29 21.11 14.65
C ASN A 158 -1.34 19.59 14.83
N LYS A 159 -0.51 18.86 14.07
CA LYS A 159 -0.40 17.39 14.04
C LYS A 159 -1.70 16.64 13.71
N TYR A 160 -2.62 17.31 13.02
CA TYR A 160 -3.86 16.71 12.52
C TYR A 160 -4.22 17.26 11.14
N GLN A 161 -5.06 16.53 10.43
CA GLN A 161 -5.75 16.89 9.19
C GLN A 161 -7.26 16.75 9.42
N VAL A 162 -8.03 17.68 8.87
CA VAL A 162 -9.50 17.70 8.98
C VAL A 162 -10.11 17.90 7.61
N SER A 163 -11.25 17.27 7.36
CA SER A 163 -12.11 17.64 6.24
C SER A 163 -13.58 17.56 6.62
N ILE A 164 -14.38 18.42 5.99
CA ILE A 164 -15.84 18.47 6.17
C ILE A 164 -16.47 18.06 4.85
N HIS A 165 -17.46 17.17 4.93
CA HIS A 165 -18.12 16.57 3.78
C HIS A 165 -19.63 16.70 3.89
N GLU A 166 -20.30 16.81 2.75
CA GLU A 166 -21.74 16.60 2.63
C GLU A 166 -22.08 15.13 2.96
N SER A 167 -23.25 14.91 3.56
CA SER A 167 -23.78 13.57 3.80
C SER A 167 -24.04 12.85 2.48
N ASP A 168 -23.83 11.54 2.46
CA ASP A 168 -24.22 10.67 1.34
C ASP A 168 -25.72 10.35 1.36
N ASN A 169 -26.43 10.72 2.42
CA ASN A 169 -27.89 10.65 2.50
C ASN A 169 -28.52 12.00 2.08
N PRO A 170 -29.29 12.04 0.97
CA PRO A 170 -29.97 13.26 0.51
C PRO A 170 -30.93 13.88 1.55
N ASP A 171 -31.48 13.06 2.44
CA ASP A 171 -32.43 13.49 3.46
C ASP A 171 -31.73 14.01 4.73
N ASP A 172 -30.40 13.92 4.82
CA ASP A 172 -29.62 14.40 5.95
C ASP A 172 -28.87 15.69 5.62
N PRO A 173 -29.36 16.87 6.06
CA PRO A 173 -28.73 18.15 5.76
C PRO A 173 -27.44 18.39 6.57
N ARG A 174 -27.03 17.45 7.44
CA ARG A 174 -25.85 17.62 8.29
C ARG A 174 -24.56 17.44 7.48
N HIS A 175 -23.53 18.10 7.96
CA HIS A 175 -22.16 17.92 7.47
C HIS A 175 -21.42 16.91 8.34
N LEU A 176 -20.62 16.07 7.70
CA LEU A 176 -19.73 15.13 8.36
C LEU A 176 -18.33 15.71 8.46
N LEU A 177 -17.87 15.99 9.68
CA LEU A 177 -16.47 16.32 9.96
C LEU A 177 -15.69 15.03 10.22
N VAL A 178 -14.58 14.85 9.52
CA VAL A 178 -13.63 13.75 9.74
C VAL A 178 -12.23 14.31 10.03
N MET A 179 -11.50 13.65 10.92
CA MET A 179 -10.17 14.09 11.35
C MET A 179 -9.25 12.88 11.48
N LYS A 180 -7.97 13.05 11.12
CA LYS A 180 -6.89 12.10 11.43
C LYS A 180 -5.65 12.87 11.90
N GLY A 181 -4.79 12.24 12.70
CA GLY A 181 -3.61 12.90 13.24
C GLY A 181 -2.86 12.04 14.23
N ALA A 182 -1.94 12.67 14.97
CA ALA A 182 -1.22 12.00 16.05
C ALA A 182 -2.23 11.52 17.13
N PRO A 183 -2.13 10.26 17.61
CA PRO A 183 -3.15 9.66 18.50
C PRO A 183 -3.48 10.52 19.72
N GLU A 184 -2.45 11.07 20.38
CA GLU A 184 -2.61 11.93 21.56
C GLU A 184 -3.39 13.21 21.24
N ARG A 185 -3.20 13.77 20.04
CA ARG A 185 -3.88 15.00 19.61
C ARG A 185 -5.33 14.79 19.20
N ILE A 186 -5.65 13.59 18.72
CA ILE A 186 -7.04 13.20 18.44
C ILE A 186 -7.75 12.92 19.76
N LEU A 187 -7.12 12.18 20.67
CA LEU A 187 -7.69 11.83 21.96
C LEU A 187 -8.03 13.07 22.80
N ASP A 188 -7.15 14.07 22.85
CA ASP A 188 -7.37 15.35 23.54
C ASP A 188 -8.60 16.13 23.01
N ARG A 189 -9.08 15.81 21.80
CA ARG A 189 -10.19 16.50 21.11
C ARG A 189 -11.48 15.69 21.08
N CYS A 190 -11.47 14.47 21.61
CA CYS A 190 -12.63 13.60 21.64
C CYS A 190 -13.19 13.50 23.06
N SER A 191 -14.51 13.66 23.19
CA SER A 191 -15.24 13.43 24.45
C SER A 191 -15.97 12.08 24.46
N THR A 192 -16.12 11.44 23.30
CA THR A 192 -16.83 10.18 23.12
C THR A 192 -16.05 9.24 22.19
N ILE A 193 -16.34 7.95 22.28
CA ILE A 193 -15.82 6.90 21.42
C ILE A 193 -17.00 6.09 20.86
N PHE A 194 -16.90 5.70 19.59
CA PHE A 194 -17.89 4.85 18.94
C PHE A 194 -17.61 3.38 19.29
N ILE A 195 -18.58 2.71 19.91
CA ILE A 195 -18.49 1.28 20.29
C ILE A 195 -19.78 0.58 19.86
N GLY A 196 -19.67 -0.36 18.93
CA GLY A 196 -20.75 -1.31 18.61
C GLY A 196 -21.94 -0.78 17.79
N GLY A 197 -22.03 0.52 17.48
CA GLY A 197 -23.15 1.10 16.73
C GLY A 197 -23.97 2.09 17.55
#